data_AF-M7T1D1-F1
#
_entry.id   AF-M7T1D1-F1
#
_cell.length_a   1.000
_cell.length_b   1.000
_cell.length_c   1.000
_cell.angle_alpha   90.00
_cell.angle_beta   90.00
_cell.angle_gamma   90.00
#
_symmetry.space_group_name_H-M   'P 1'
#
loop_
_entity.id
_entity.type
_entity.pdbx_description
1 polymer ?
#
loop_
_entity_poly.entity_id
_entity_poly.type
_entity_poly.pdbx_seq_one_letter_code
_entity_poly.pdbx_strand_id
1 'polypeptide(L)'
;MYISRSPDPYLNLSIEHYLLEKSPPDSVVLFLYTNRPCVVIGRNQNPWLEVNLGLVRQAPPPPGKAVSDEVSFTEVGKGNMTLGDGGVVDLVRRRSGGGAVFHDLGNLNYSVLCPPADFDRNKHAEMVVRGLRGLGATTARVNERHDIVIDGAPRPTLGPTADANASSSSSSDVTRTQTFKISGSAYKLTRKRALHHGTCLLTSPNLGSVVGRLLRSPAEPYIKARGVASVRSPIRNVGVAPLRFQQAVVGEFQALYGGLGATDVRPEFVGASEALEIPELVRGYEELRTKDWLYTQTPQFTLSTQPTVDDPRPRPALPDYLPRDFRTEMTVRHGQITAVSGDGLPESLVSTYLHEVPDWRPKVGDEHIGRWLNGLLGAGGSVEVKE
;
A
#
# COMPACT_ATOMS: atom_id res chain seq x y z
N MET A 1 -9.28 -5.62 23.70
CA MET A 1 -9.24 -5.88 22.25
C MET A 1 -10.16 -4.86 21.60
N TYR A 2 -9.81 -4.30 20.44
CA TYR A 2 -10.56 -3.23 19.80
C TYR A 2 -10.93 -3.62 18.37
N ILE A 3 -12.13 -3.24 17.92
CA ILE A 3 -12.59 -3.42 16.54
C ILE A 3 -13.12 -2.08 16.03
N SER A 4 -12.52 -1.55 14.96
CA SER A 4 -13.02 -0.33 14.34
C SER A 4 -14.27 -0.59 13.51
N ARG A 5 -15.27 0.26 13.67
CA ARG A 5 -16.45 0.33 12.78
C ARG A 5 -16.25 1.30 11.62
N SER A 6 -15.17 2.08 11.64
CA SER A 6 -14.88 3.06 10.60
C SER A 6 -14.14 2.41 9.42
N PRO A 7 -14.58 2.63 8.17
CA PRO A 7 -13.82 2.25 7.00
C PRO A 7 -12.76 3.31 6.63
N ASP A 8 -12.61 4.40 7.39
CA ASP A 8 -11.67 5.47 7.06
C ASP A 8 -10.20 5.07 7.37
N PRO A 9 -9.33 4.92 6.35
CA PRO A 9 -7.95 4.52 6.57
C PRO A 9 -7.15 5.52 7.42
N TYR A 10 -7.45 6.83 7.33
CA TYR A 10 -6.74 7.82 8.13
C TYR A 10 -7.10 7.68 9.61
N LEU A 11 -8.38 7.43 9.92
CA LEU A 11 -8.84 7.26 11.29
C LEU A 11 -8.30 5.97 11.89
N ASN A 12 -8.38 4.86 11.14
CA ASN A 12 -7.87 3.57 11.60
C ASN A 12 -6.36 3.60 11.89
N LEU A 13 -5.56 4.27 11.04
CA LEU A 13 -4.13 4.45 11.30
C LEU A 13 -3.84 5.42 12.46
N SER A 14 -4.72 6.38 12.72
CA SER A 14 -4.62 7.24 13.92
C SER A 14 -4.91 6.44 15.19
N ILE A 15 -5.96 5.60 15.18
CA ILE A 15 -6.31 4.70 16.29
C ILE A 15 -5.17 3.73 16.58
N GLU A 16 -4.62 3.08 15.56
CA GLU A 16 -3.48 2.18 15.70
C GLU A 16 -2.28 2.88 16.36
N HIS A 17 -1.99 4.12 15.95
CA HIS A 17 -0.89 4.89 16.50
C HIS A 17 -1.15 5.31 17.95
N TYR A 18 -2.36 5.77 18.27
CA TYR A 18 -2.75 6.14 19.62
C TYR A 18 -2.64 4.95 20.58
N LEU A 19 -3.12 3.77 20.18
CA LEU A 19 -2.96 2.54 20.98
C LEU A 19 -1.47 2.21 21.21
N LEU A 20 -0.62 2.41 20.19
CA LEU A 20 0.82 2.20 20.31
C LEU A 20 1.49 3.16 21.31
N GLU A 21 1.01 4.39 21.42
CA GLU A 21 1.63 5.39 22.30
C GLU A 21 1.04 5.39 23.72
N LYS A 22 -0.26 5.10 23.85
CA LYS A 22 -1.01 5.39 25.07
C LYS A 22 -1.41 4.16 25.89
N SER A 23 -1.47 2.97 25.28
CA SER A 23 -1.82 1.77 26.05
C SER A 23 -0.74 1.46 27.11
N PRO A 24 -1.05 0.82 28.26
CA PRO A 24 -0.09 0.54 29.36
C PRO A 24 1.10 -0.35 28.96
N PRO A 25 2.38 0.01 29.12
CA PRO A 25 3.53 -0.63 28.45
C PRO A 25 3.63 -2.17 28.50
N ASP A 26 3.12 -2.77 29.57
CA ASP A 26 3.07 -4.21 29.87
C ASP A 26 1.87 -4.94 29.23
N SER A 27 0.88 -4.22 28.70
CA SER A 27 -0.32 -4.81 28.11
C SER A 27 -0.10 -5.32 26.67
N VAL A 28 -0.92 -6.29 26.29
CA VAL A 28 -1.05 -6.75 24.90
C VAL A 28 -2.40 -6.31 24.33
N VAL A 29 -2.39 -5.72 23.15
CA VAL A 29 -3.60 -5.18 22.50
C VAL A 29 -3.76 -5.78 21.12
N LEU A 30 -4.95 -6.32 20.84
CA LEU A 30 -5.41 -6.62 19.48
C LEU A 30 -6.30 -5.49 18.99
N PHE A 31 -6.03 -4.98 17.79
CA PHE A 31 -6.88 -4.06 17.05
C PHE A 31 -7.17 -4.61 15.66
N LEU A 32 -8.45 -4.69 15.30
CA LEU A 32 -8.93 -5.17 14.00
C LEU A 32 -9.68 -4.06 13.27
N TYR A 33 -9.45 -3.90 11.97
CA TYR A 33 -10.12 -2.88 11.16
C TYR A 33 -10.12 -3.20 9.67
N THR A 34 -11.06 -2.63 8.96
CA THR A 34 -11.16 -2.68 7.50
C THR A 34 -11.15 -1.26 6.97
N ASN A 35 -10.56 -1.05 5.79
CA ASN A 35 -10.54 0.25 5.14
C ASN A 35 -11.40 0.22 3.88
N ARG A 36 -12.05 1.34 3.56
CA ARG A 36 -12.53 1.62 2.20
C ARG A 36 -11.36 1.61 1.20
N PRO A 37 -11.63 1.54 -0.10
CA PRO A 37 -10.60 1.46 -1.14
C PRO A 37 -9.45 2.45 -0.94
N CYS A 38 -8.24 1.94 -0.72
CA CYS A 38 -7.03 2.75 -0.60
C CYS A 38 -5.75 1.97 -0.91
N VAL A 39 -4.71 2.70 -1.31
CA VAL A 39 -3.34 2.24 -1.33
C VAL A 39 -2.63 2.81 -0.11
N VAL A 40 -2.06 1.92 0.70
CA VAL A 40 -1.28 2.28 1.88
C VAL A 40 0.21 2.05 1.60
N ILE A 41 0.97 3.14 1.51
CA ILE A 41 2.43 3.11 1.35
C ILE A 41 3.14 3.14 2.71
N GLY A 42 4.31 2.52 2.79
CA GLY A 42 5.15 2.51 3.98
C GLY A 42 5.78 3.87 4.29
N ARG A 43 6.24 4.04 5.54
CA ARG A 43 6.78 5.30 6.07
C ARG A 43 7.88 5.95 5.22
N ASN A 44 8.74 5.13 4.60
CA ASN A 44 9.92 5.56 3.84
C ASN A 44 9.82 5.21 2.35
N GLN A 45 8.61 4.98 1.84
CA GLN A 45 8.41 4.68 0.42
C GLN A 45 8.23 5.95 -0.41
N ASN A 46 8.53 5.85 -1.70
CA ASN A 46 8.32 6.91 -2.67
C ASN A 46 6.98 6.70 -3.40
N PRO A 47 5.98 7.59 -3.23
CA PRO A 47 4.67 7.43 -3.85
C PRO A 47 4.74 7.42 -5.38
N TRP A 48 5.61 8.25 -5.98
CA TRP A 48 5.85 8.29 -7.42
C TRP A 48 6.53 7.02 -7.95
N LEU A 49 7.21 6.23 -7.13
CA LEU A 49 7.81 4.96 -7.54
C LEU A 49 6.82 3.79 -7.39
N GLU A 50 6.02 3.82 -6.33
CA GLU A 50 5.24 2.66 -5.89
C GLU A 50 3.82 2.63 -6.45
N VAL A 51 3.25 3.80 -6.78
CA VAL A 51 1.83 3.95 -7.09
C VAL A 51 1.64 4.70 -8.40
N ASN A 52 0.66 4.26 -9.20
CA ASN A 52 0.16 5.05 -10.30
C ASN A 52 -0.71 6.20 -9.76
N LEU A 53 -0.08 7.35 -9.54
CA LEU A 53 -0.71 8.51 -8.90
C LEU A 53 -1.89 9.09 -9.70
N GLY A 54 -1.94 8.88 -11.02
CA GLY A 54 -3.06 9.30 -11.86
C GLY A 54 -4.34 8.45 -11.68
N LEU A 55 -4.27 7.37 -10.89
CA LEU A 55 -5.39 6.47 -10.62
C LEU A 55 -5.90 6.55 -9.17
N VAL A 56 -5.28 7.34 -8.31
CA VAL A 56 -5.63 7.42 -6.89
C VAL A 56 -5.92 8.85 -6.48
N ARG A 57 -6.88 9.01 -5.56
CA ARG A 57 -7.19 10.28 -4.93
C ARG A 57 -6.08 10.66 -3.96
N GLN A 58 -5.41 11.76 -4.30
CA GLN A 58 -4.25 12.29 -3.58
C GLN A 58 -4.61 13.27 -2.45
N ALA A 59 -5.89 13.60 -2.29
CA ALA A 59 -6.41 14.48 -1.24
C ALA A 59 -7.65 13.85 -0.57
N PRO A 60 -7.69 13.72 0.77
CA PRO A 60 -8.80 13.06 1.45
C PRO A 60 -10.10 13.88 1.39
N PRO A 61 -11.28 13.21 1.39
CA PRO A 61 -12.56 13.91 1.49
C PRO A 61 -12.68 14.63 2.84
N PRO A 62 -13.42 15.75 2.94
CA PRO A 62 -13.59 16.49 4.20
C PRO A 62 -14.02 15.59 5.38
N PRO A 63 -13.60 15.88 6.62
CA PRO A 63 -14.02 15.12 7.80
C PRO A 63 -15.55 15.08 7.93
N GLY A 64 -16.11 13.93 8.32
CA GLY A 64 -17.54 13.80 8.63
C GLY A 64 -18.50 13.75 7.43
N LYS A 65 -18.04 13.98 6.19
CA LYS A 65 -18.84 13.63 5.01
C LYS A 65 -18.71 12.14 4.74
N ALA A 66 -19.79 11.40 4.95
CA ALA A 66 -19.93 10.06 4.40
C ALA A 66 -19.66 10.14 2.89
N VAL A 67 -18.92 9.18 2.36
CA VAL A 67 -18.81 8.97 0.91
C VAL A 67 -20.16 8.38 0.47
N SER A 68 -21.22 9.19 0.50
CA SER A 68 -22.55 8.81 0.03
C SER A 68 -22.76 9.38 -1.37
N ASP A 69 -22.83 8.47 -2.34
CA ASP A 69 -23.74 8.46 -3.50
C ASP A 69 -23.89 9.67 -4.43
N GLU A 70 -22.99 10.66 -4.40
CA GLU A 70 -22.95 11.70 -5.45
C GLU A 70 -21.56 11.83 -6.07
N VAL A 71 -21.23 10.89 -6.94
CA VAL A 71 -20.42 11.18 -8.12
C VAL A 71 -21.16 10.58 -9.31
N SER A 72 -22.12 11.33 -9.84
CA SER A 72 -22.78 10.96 -11.10
C SER A 72 -21.81 11.13 -12.26
N PHE A 73 -21.90 10.19 -13.18
CA PHE A 73 -21.00 9.93 -14.29
C PHE A 73 -20.88 11.11 -15.25
N THR A 74 -19.66 11.38 -15.71
CA THR A 74 -19.32 11.35 -17.15
C THR A 74 -17.81 11.31 -17.33
N GLU A 75 -17.40 10.59 -18.37
CA GLU A 75 -16.05 10.46 -18.94
C GLU A 75 -15.04 9.50 -18.30
N VAL A 76 -14.87 8.38 -19.00
CA VAL A 76 -13.58 7.69 -19.14
C VAL A 76 -12.59 8.72 -19.71
N GLY A 77 -11.97 9.48 -18.82
CA GLY A 77 -11.06 10.56 -19.18
C GLY A 77 -10.44 11.17 -17.92
N LYS A 78 -9.23 10.72 -17.58
CA LYS A 78 -8.25 11.45 -16.74
C LYS A 78 -8.77 11.98 -15.38
N GLY A 79 -8.53 11.23 -14.31
CA GLY A 79 -8.49 11.86 -12.98
C GLY A 79 -8.36 10.97 -11.76
N ASN A 80 -9.04 9.82 -11.71
CA ASN A 80 -8.96 8.81 -10.64
C ASN A 80 -9.56 7.48 -11.13
N MET A 81 -9.10 6.33 -10.60
CA MET A 81 -9.78 5.06 -10.84
C MET A 81 -11.03 4.96 -9.97
N THR A 82 -12.16 4.75 -10.62
CA THR A 82 -13.42 4.33 -9.99
C THR A 82 -13.50 2.81 -10.04
N LEU A 83 -13.74 2.19 -8.89
CA LEU A 83 -13.96 0.75 -8.79
C LEU A 83 -15.36 0.37 -9.30
N GLY A 84 -15.62 -0.92 -9.47
CA GLY A 84 -16.91 -1.41 -10.00
C GLY A 84 -18.13 -1.01 -9.16
N ASP A 85 -17.92 -0.60 -7.91
CA ASP A 85 -18.92 -0.12 -6.96
C ASP A 85 -18.99 1.42 -6.87
N GLY A 86 -18.30 2.15 -7.75
CA GLY A 86 -18.23 3.62 -7.67
C GLY A 86 -17.16 4.15 -6.70
N GLY A 87 -16.43 3.26 -5.99
CA GLY A 87 -15.44 3.65 -5.00
C GLY A 87 -14.20 4.32 -5.60
N VAL A 88 -13.77 5.43 -5.00
CA VAL A 88 -12.50 6.10 -5.31
C VAL A 88 -11.40 5.59 -4.39
N VAL A 89 -10.23 5.27 -4.96
CA VAL A 89 -9.08 4.74 -4.22
C VAL A 89 -8.25 5.86 -3.61
N ASP A 90 -8.10 5.92 -2.30
CA ASP A 90 -7.22 6.89 -1.63
C ASP A 90 -5.75 6.50 -1.66
N LEU A 91 -4.87 7.50 -1.55
CA LEU A 91 -3.46 7.28 -1.20
C LEU A 91 -3.19 7.68 0.25
N VAL A 92 -2.59 6.76 1.02
CA VAL A 92 -2.33 6.94 2.46
C VAL A 92 -0.92 6.49 2.80
N ARG A 93 -0.23 7.20 3.69
CA ARG A 93 1.07 6.80 4.24
C ARG A 93 0.96 6.38 5.69
N ARG A 94 1.40 5.17 6.03
CA ARG A 94 1.44 4.67 7.42
C ARG A 94 2.74 5.02 8.16
N ARG A 95 2.74 4.89 9.48
CA ARG A 95 3.90 5.17 10.37
C ARG A 95 4.92 4.02 10.45
N SER A 96 4.54 2.80 10.07
CA SER A 96 5.41 1.62 9.99
C SER A 96 6.13 1.52 8.64
N GLY A 97 7.19 0.72 8.59
CA GLY A 97 7.91 0.42 7.35
C GLY A 97 7.18 -0.57 6.43
N GLY A 98 7.88 -1.12 5.44
CA GLY A 98 7.36 -2.14 4.51
C GLY A 98 6.88 -1.58 3.17
N GLY A 99 6.33 -2.46 2.32
CA GLY A 99 5.88 -2.15 0.96
C GLY A 99 4.50 -1.51 0.84
N ALA A 100 4.11 -1.17 -0.39
CA ALA A 100 2.80 -0.62 -0.72
C ALA A 100 1.77 -1.75 -0.86
N VAL A 101 0.57 -1.54 -0.31
CA VAL A 101 -0.51 -2.53 -0.32
C VAL A 101 -1.85 -1.87 -0.64
N PHE A 102 -2.75 -2.62 -1.26
CA PHE A 102 -4.11 -2.18 -1.55
C PHE A 102 -5.09 -2.77 -0.53
N HIS A 103 -5.99 -1.93 -0.03
CA HIS A 103 -7.05 -2.32 0.90
C HIS A 103 -8.41 -1.98 0.27
N ASP A 104 -9.41 -2.78 0.60
CA ASP A 104 -10.84 -2.54 0.40
C ASP A 104 -11.63 -3.34 1.44
N LEU A 105 -12.96 -3.39 1.32
CA LEU A 105 -13.82 -4.09 2.27
C LEU A 105 -13.66 -5.62 2.27
N GLY A 106 -13.06 -6.19 1.22
CA GLY A 106 -12.69 -7.60 1.15
C GLY A 106 -11.33 -7.91 1.80
N ASN A 107 -10.73 -6.94 2.47
CA ASN A 107 -9.50 -7.06 3.25
C ASN A 107 -9.78 -6.79 4.73
N LEU A 108 -9.14 -7.55 5.62
CA LEU A 108 -9.16 -7.26 7.06
C LEU A 108 -7.73 -7.04 7.57
N ASN A 109 -7.53 -5.96 8.31
CA ASN A 109 -6.25 -5.62 8.92
C ASN A 109 -6.27 -6.04 10.39
N TYR A 110 -5.15 -6.61 10.83
CA TYR A 110 -4.93 -6.94 12.23
C TYR A 110 -3.68 -6.23 12.73
N SER A 111 -3.72 -5.76 13.97
CA SER A 111 -2.62 -5.09 14.64
C SER A 111 -2.50 -5.66 16.05
N VAL A 112 -1.34 -6.22 16.37
CA VAL A 112 -1.02 -6.70 17.72
C VAL A 112 0.10 -5.84 18.29
N LEU A 113 -0.18 -5.25 19.45
CA LEU A 113 0.75 -4.45 20.21
C LEU A 113 1.15 -5.22 21.46
N CYS A 114 2.44 -5.24 21.77
CA CYS A 114 2.97 -5.96 22.94
C CYS A 114 4.20 -5.26 23.52
N PRO A 115 4.67 -5.68 24.71
CA PRO A 115 5.98 -5.29 25.20
C PRO A 115 7.09 -5.64 24.19
N PRO A 116 8.15 -4.82 24.04
CA PRO A 116 9.23 -5.10 23.10
C PRO A 116 9.95 -6.43 23.36
N ALA A 117 10.02 -6.86 24.63
CA ALA A 117 10.63 -8.13 25.01
C ALA A 117 9.83 -9.35 24.50
N ASP A 118 8.53 -9.19 24.25
CA ASP A 118 7.64 -10.26 23.78
C ASP A 118 7.47 -10.26 22.26
N PHE A 119 8.11 -9.32 21.57
CA PHE A 119 7.98 -9.14 20.14
C PHE A 119 8.73 -10.21 19.38
N ASP A 120 8.00 -10.94 18.54
CA ASP A 120 8.53 -11.86 17.55
C ASP A 120 7.76 -11.68 16.24
N ARG A 121 8.49 -11.70 15.11
CA ARG A 121 7.92 -11.41 13.79
C ARG A 121 6.94 -12.47 13.29
N ASN A 122 7.06 -13.71 13.79
CA ASN A 122 6.24 -14.84 13.41
C ASN A 122 5.09 -15.07 14.38
N LYS A 123 5.25 -14.77 15.68
CA LYS A 123 4.28 -15.10 16.74
C LYS A 123 2.84 -14.75 16.39
N HIS A 124 2.55 -13.52 15.99
CA HIS A 124 1.18 -13.13 15.65
C HIS A 124 0.78 -13.50 14.21
N ALA A 125 1.73 -13.66 13.29
CA ALA A 125 1.44 -14.22 11.96
C ALA A 125 1.00 -15.69 12.06
N GLU A 126 1.68 -16.48 12.89
CA GLU A 126 1.32 -17.87 13.18
C GLU A 126 -0.02 -17.97 13.92
N MET A 127 -0.33 -17.02 14.80
CA MET A 127 -1.67 -16.90 15.40
C MET A 127 -2.75 -16.73 14.32
N VAL A 128 -2.52 -15.86 13.35
CA VAL A 128 -3.44 -15.69 12.21
C VAL A 128 -3.51 -16.94 11.33
N VAL A 129 -2.37 -17.63 11.09
CA VAL A 129 -2.33 -18.90 10.36
C VAL A 129 -3.20 -19.97 11.02
N ARG A 130 -3.14 -20.12 12.35
CA ARG A 130 -4.00 -21.09 13.06
C ARG A 130 -5.49 -20.79 12.86
N GLY A 131 -5.88 -19.52 12.99
CA GLY A 131 -7.25 -19.08 12.72
C GLY A 131 -7.69 -19.38 11.29
N LEU A 132 -6.83 -19.10 10.30
CA LEU A 132 -7.09 -19.39 8.89
C LEU A 132 -7.25 -20.90 8.61
N ARG A 133 -6.39 -21.74 9.20
CA ARG A 133 -6.48 -23.20 9.08
C ARG A 133 -7.78 -23.74 9.68
N GLY A 134 -8.20 -23.21 10.83
CA GLY A 134 -9.49 -23.53 11.45
C GLY A 134 -10.70 -23.15 10.58
N LEU A 135 -10.53 -22.19 9.65
CA LEU A 135 -11.54 -21.77 8.67
C LEU A 135 -11.42 -22.48 7.32
N GLY A 136 -10.57 -23.51 7.21
CA GLY A 136 -10.44 -24.34 6.01
C GLY A 136 -9.27 -23.96 5.07
N ALA A 137 -8.49 -22.92 5.38
CA ALA A 137 -7.29 -22.57 4.62
C ALA A 137 -6.09 -23.41 5.09
N THR A 138 -6.15 -24.73 4.87
CA THR A 138 -5.23 -25.72 5.45
C THR A 138 -3.77 -25.56 5.03
N THR A 139 -3.50 -24.99 3.85
CA THR A 139 -2.13 -24.73 3.33
C THR A 139 -1.53 -23.41 3.83
N ALA A 140 -2.26 -22.63 4.64
CA ALA A 140 -1.75 -21.37 5.17
C ALA A 140 -0.51 -21.60 6.03
N ARG A 141 0.53 -20.77 5.83
CA ARG A 141 1.78 -20.80 6.60
C ARG A 141 2.50 -19.45 6.53
N VAL A 142 3.36 -19.19 7.51
CA VAL A 142 4.31 -18.08 7.45
C VAL A 142 5.51 -18.49 6.60
N ASN A 143 6.00 -17.60 5.73
CA ASN A 143 7.21 -17.82 4.95
C ASN A 143 8.45 -17.16 5.60
N GLU A 144 9.63 -17.34 5.00
CA GLU A 144 10.89 -16.77 5.47
C GLU A 144 10.91 -15.23 5.55
N ARG A 145 10.01 -14.57 4.81
CA ARG A 145 9.85 -13.11 4.83
C ARG A 145 8.78 -12.63 5.82
N HIS A 146 8.24 -13.53 6.63
CA HIS A 146 7.18 -13.25 7.61
C HIS A 146 5.84 -12.81 6.97
N ASP A 147 5.63 -13.14 5.70
CA ASP A 147 4.34 -13.05 5.02
C ASP A 147 3.51 -14.31 5.30
N ILE A 148 2.18 -14.21 5.28
CA ILE A 148 1.32 -15.39 5.24
C ILE A 148 1.01 -15.73 3.78
N VAL A 149 1.23 -16.99 3.45
CA VAL A 149 1.03 -17.53 2.10
C VAL A 149 0.15 -18.78 2.13
N ILE A 150 -0.48 -19.08 1.00
CA ILE A 150 -1.17 -20.35 0.74
C ILE A 150 -0.64 -20.95 -0.56
N ASP A 151 -0.57 -22.26 -0.61
CA ASP A 151 -0.22 -22.99 -1.82
C ASP A 151 -1.49 -23.24 -2.65
N GLY A 152 -1.40 -22.97 -3.96
CA GLY A 152 -2.45 -23.27 -4.92
C GLY A 152 -2.54 -24.77 -5.20
N ALA A 153 -3.65 -25.19 -5.84
CA ALA A 153 -3.81 -26.56 -6.28
C ALA A 153 -2.62 -26.97 -7.19
N PRO A 154 -2.12 -28.21 -7.07
CA PRO A 154 -1.13 -28.75 -8.00
C PRO A 154 -1.66 -28.59 -9.43
N ARG A 155 -0.90 -27.92 -10.30
CA ARG A 155 -1.20 -28.00 -11.73
C ARG A 155 -0.70 -29.35 -12.23
N PRO A 156 -1.51 -30.13 -12.95
CA PRO A 156 -0.97 -31.24 -13.72
C PRO A 156 0.07 -30.66 -14.68
N THR A 157 1.26 -31.24 -14.68
CA THR A 157 2.24 -31.00 -15.73
C THR A 157 1.55 -31.38 -17.04
N LEU A 158 1.34 -30.42 -17.96
CA LEU A 158 1.07 -30.81 -19.34
C LEU A 158 2.29 -31.65 -19.75
N GLY A 159 2.04 -32.93 -20.05
CA GLY A 159 3.08 -33.82 -20.55
C GLY A 159 3.79 -33.18 -21.74
N PRO A 160 5.05 -33.57 -22.00
CA PRO A 160 5.83 -32.98 -23.09
C PRO A 160 5.00 -33.05 -24.37
N THR A 161 4.70 -31.89 -24.95
CA THR A 161 4.26 -31.82 -26.35
C THR A 161 5.31 -32.56 -27.16
N ALA A 162 4.85 -33.52 -27.96
CA ALA A 162 5.69 -34.46 -28.70
C ALA A 162 6.52 -33.74 -29.77
N ASP A 163 7.57 -33.05 -29.37
CA ASP A 163 8.71 -32.70 -30.21
C ASP A 163 9.93 -33.40 -29.62
N ALA A 164 10.22 -34.55 -30.21
CA ALA A 164 11.35 -35.38 -29.86
C ALA A 164 12.66 -34.64 -30.14
N ASN A 165 13.44 -34.37 -29.09
CA ASN A 165 14.83 -34.82 -29.07
C ASN A 165 15.40 -34.81 -27.65
N ALA A 166 15.91 -35.98 -27.26
CA ALA A 166 16.35 -36.32 -25.93
C ALA A 166 17.64 -35.60 -25.52
N SER A 167 17.71 -35.21 -24.25
CA SER A 167 18.87 -35.55 -23.43
C SER A 167 18.39 -35.86 -22.00
N SER A 168 18.80 -37.04 -21.55
CA SER A 168 18.45 -37.64 -20.27
C SER A 168 19.00 -36.83 -19.10
N SER A 169 18.12 -36.29 -18.28
CA SER A 169 18.40 -36.09 -16.86
C SER A 169 17.17 -36.51 -16.08
N SER A 170 17.38 -37.40 -15.13
CA SER A 170 16.41 -37.83 -14.14
C SER A 170 16.00 -36.64 -13.28
N SER A 171 14.92 -35.94 -13.64
CA SER A 171 14.27 -34.98 -12.75
C SER A 171 12.97 -35.58 -12.26
N SER A 172 12.90 -35.84 -10.96
CA SER A 172 11.67 -36.07 -10.23
C SER A 172 10.58 -35.11 -10.71
N ASP A 173 9.42 -35.68 -11.04
CA ASP A 173 8.24 -34.95 -11.49
C ASP A 173 7.71 -34.12 -10.31
N VAL A 174 8.30 -32.94 -10.11
CA VAL A 174 7.89 -32.00 -9.07
C VAL A 174 6.65 -31.29 -9.60
N THR A 175 5.47 -31.74 -9.16
CA THR A 175 4.24 -30.95 -9.25
C THR A 175 4.50 -29.59 -8.61
N ARG A 176 4.74 -28.56 -9.44
CA ARG A 176 5.12 -27.24 -8.94
C ARG A 176 3.85 -26.51 -8.49
N THR A 177 3.53 -26.62 -7.21
CA THR A 177 2.46 -25.85 -6.57
C THR A 177 2.84 -24.37 -6.54
N GLN A 178 2.02 -23.51 -7.15
CA GLN A 178 2.25 -22.07 -7.09
C GLN A 178 1.84 -21.53 -5.71
N THR A 179 2.76 -20.89 -5.02
CA THR A 179 2.49 -20.20 -3.74
C THR A 179 1.97 -18.79 -4.00
N PHE A 180 0.96 -18.37 -3.24
CA PHE A 180 0.38 -17.04 -3.29
C PHE A 180 0.41 -16.38 -1.92
N LYS A 181 0.79 -15.10 -1.88
CA LYS A 181 0.71 -14.26 -0.69
C LYS A 181 -0.73 -13.85 -0.42
N ILE A 182 -1.16 -14.04 0.83
CA ILE A 182 -2.50 -13.67 1.32
C ILE A 182 -2.45 -12.63 2.44
N SER A 183 -1.27 -12.39 3.01
CA SER A 183 -1.05 -11.39 4.06
C SER A 183 0.34 -10.80 3.94
N GLY A 184 0.44 -9.48 4.07
CA GLY A 184 1.72 -8.80 4.25
C GLY A 184 1.85 -8.21 5.64
N SER A 185 3.00 -8.43 6.29
CA SER A 185 3.31 -7.90 7.62
C SER A 185 4.15 -6.63 7.54
N ALA A 186 3.95 -5.73 8.49
CA ALA A 186 4.86 -4.62 8.78
C ALA A 186 4.92 -4.37 10.30
N TYR A 187 5.98 -3.68 10.72
CA TYR A 187 6.33 -3.58 12.13
C TYR A 187 6.74 -2.16 12.50
N LYS A 188 6.52 -1.79 13.77
CA LYS A 188 7.04 -0.56 14.37
C LYS A 188 7.48 -0.85 15.80
N LEU A 189 8.74 -0.59 16.10
CA LEU A 189 9.29 -0.69 17.45
C LEU A 189 9.45 0.72 18.03
N THR A 190 9.02 0.88 19.27
CA THR A 190 9.26 2.06 20.11
C THR A 190 10.02 1.63 21.36
N ARG A 191 10.48 2.59 22.17
CA ARG A 191 11.13 2.28 23.45
C ARG A 191 10.25 1.46 24.39
N LYS A 192 8.94 1.69 24.39
CA LYS A 192 8.01 1.09 25.37
C LYS A 192 7.23 -0.09 24.81
N ARG A 193 7.06 -0.17 23.49
CA ARG A 193 6.10 -1.07 22.82
C ARG A 193 6.53 -1.47 21.42
N ALA A 194 6.11 -2.64 21.00
CA ALA A 194 6.21 -3.14 19.64
C ALA A 194 4.82 -3.27 19.02
N LEU A 195 4.72 -2.99 17.72
CA LEU A 195 3.55 -3.19 16.88
C LEU A 195 3.90 -4.15 15.75
N HIS A 196 3.10 -5.21 15.60
CA HIS A 196 2.99 -6.02 14.38
C HIS A 196 1.61 -5.78 13.78
N HIS A 197 1.55 -5.28 12.56
CA HIS A 197 0.30 -5.29 11.81
C HIS A 197 0.42 -6.03 10.49
N GLY A 198 -0.70 -6.50 9.98
CA GLY A 198 -0.76 -7.12 8.68
C GLY A 198 -2.12 -6.98 8.04
N THR A 199 -2.14 -7.15 6.73
CA THR A 199 -3.37 -7.26 5.93
C THR A 199 -3.76 -8.72 5.78
N CYS A 200 -5.02 -9.05 5.54
CA CYS A 200 -5.42 -10.37 5.07
C CYS A 200 -6.37 -10.23 3.89
N LEU A 201 -6.01 -10.84 2.75
CA LEU A 201 -6.76 -10.84 1.50
C LEU A 201 -7.86 -11.89 1.57
N LEU A 202 -9.10 -11.48 1.86
CA LEU A 202 -10.18 -12.42 2.18
C LEU A 202 -11.08 -12.69 0.98
N THR A 203 -11.75 -11.65 0.49
CA THR A 203 -12.76 -11.73 -0.58
C THR A 203 -12.78 -10.48 -1.47
N SER A 204 -11.65 -9.78 -1.61
CA SER A 204 -11.58 -8.55 -2.41
C SER A 204 -11.86 -8.85 -3.89
N PRO A 205 -12.83 -8.18 -4.53
CA PRO A 205 -13.10 -8.34 -5.96
C PRO A 205 -12.03 -7.64 -6.83
N ASN A 206 -11.16 -6.83 -6.22
CA ASN A 206 -10.24 -5.93 -6.92
C ASN A 206 -8.80 -6.47 -7.04
N LEU A 207 -8.51 -7.68 -6.55
CA LEU A 207 -7.13 -8.20 -6.57
C LEU A 207 -6.53 -8.45 -7.96
N GLY A 208 -7.38 -8.58 -8.98
CA GLY A 208 -6.97 -8.86 -10.37
C GLY A 208 -6.24 -7.70 -11.04
N SER A 209 -6.76 -7.25 -12.19
CA SER A 209 -6.12 -6.19 -12.98
C SER A 209 -6.08 -4.83 -12.27
N VAL A 210 -6.89 -4.60 -11.24
CA VAL A 210 -6.96 -3.33 -10.52
C VAL A 210 -5.70 -3.11 -9.67
N VAL A 211 -5.37 -4.02 -8.74
CA VAL A 211 -4.15 -3.90 -7.91
C VAL A 211 -2.90 -3.78 -8.77
N GLY A 212 -2.83 -4.58 -9.86
CA GLY A 212 -1.72 -4.52 -10.81
C GLY A 212 -1.55 -3.16 -11.49
N ARG A 213 -2.64 -2.45 -11.80
CA ARG A 213 -2.59 -1.10 -12.39
C ARG A 213 -2.28 -0.02 -11.36
N LEU A 214 -2.79 -0.16 -10.13
CA LEU A 214 -2.57 0.80 -9.05
C LEU A 214 -1.12 0.79 -8.54
N LEU A 215 -0.51 -0.40 -8.37
CA LEU A 215 0.82 -0.58 -7.80
C LEU A 215 1.95 -0.69 -8.86
N ARG A 216 1.71 -0.11 -10.03
CA ARG A 216 2.70 0.02 -11.13
C ARG A 216 2.75 1.48 -11.55
N SER A 217 3.71 2.20 -11.00
CA SER A 217 3.91 3.60 -11.37
C SER A 217 4.42 3.72 -12.81
N PRO A 218 3.88 4.64 -13.63
CA PRO A 218 4.48 4.98 -14.91
C PRO A 218 5.89 5.57 -14.75
N ALA A 219 6.22 6.16 -13.59
CA ALA A 219 7.53 6.74 -13.30
C ALA A 219 8.59 5.73 -12.84
N GLU A 220 8.19 4.48 -12.50
CA GLU A 220 9.09 3.43 -12.02
C GLU A 220 10.35 3.23 -12.89
N PRO A 221 10.25 3.22 -14.24
CA PRO A 221 11.42 3.02 -15.10
C PRO A 221 12.42 4.18 -15.08
N TYR A 222 11.99 5.37 -14.67
CA TYR A 222 12.77 6.61 -14.71
C TYR A 222 13.29 7.02 -13.34
N ILE A 223 12.78 6.43 -12.26
CA ILE A 223 13.12 6.81 -10.89
C ILE A 223 14.15 5.85 -10.28
N LYS A 224 15.22 6.44 -9.75
CA LYS A 224 16.14 5.82 -8.80
C LYS A 224 15.94 6.43 -7.42
N ALA A 225 15.44 5.65 -6.47
CA ALA A 225 15.17 6.12 -5.10
C ALA A 225 16.11 5.48 -4.07
N ARG A 226 16.39 6.19 -2.97
CA ARG A 226 17.14 5.70 -1.79
C ARG A 226 16.22 5.14 -0.69
N GLY A 227 15.06 4.60 -1.05
CA GLY A 227 14.01 4.16 -0.13
C GLY A 227 13.77 2.64 -0.10
N VAL A 228 12.80 2.21 0.72
CA VAL A 228 12.38 0.80 0.80
C VAL A 228 11.48 0.47 -0.40
N ALA A 229 11.99 -0.34 -1.34
CA ALA A 229 11.20 -0.81 -2.47
C ALA A 229 10.19 -1.90 -2.07
N SER A 230 9.04 -1.96 -2.74
CA SER A 230 8.10 -3.08 -2.57
C SER A 230 8.64 -4.37 -3.18
N VAL A 231 8.42 -5.49 -2.50
CA VAL A 231 8.65 -6.83 -3.06
C VAL A 231 7.35 -7.35 -3.65
N ARG A 232 7.27 -7.40 -4.98
CA ARG A 232 6.11 -7.94 -5.69
C ARG A 232 5.99 -9.44 -5.43
N SER A 233 4.76 -9.93 -5.24
CA SER A 233 4.46 -11.34 -5.06
C SER A 233 3.11 -11.66 -5.69
N PRO A 234 2.91 -12.85 -6.28
CA PRO A 234 1.58 -13.31 -6.66
C PRO A 234 0.68 -13.31 -5.43
N ILE A 235 -0.50 -12.72 -5.54
CA ILE A 235 -1.48 -12.63 -4.45
C ILE A 235 -2.77 -13.35 -4.81
N ARG A 236 -3.56 -13.72 -3.81
CA ARG A 236 -4.93 -14.20 -4.00
C ARG A 236 -5.79 -14.00 -2.76
N ASN A 237 -7.08 -14.11 -2.93
CA ASN A 237 -8.02 -14.25 -1.82
C ASN A 237 -7.91 -15.63 -1.18
N VAL A 238 -8.10 -15.68 0.13
CA VAL A 238 -8.30 -16.92 0.89
C VAL A 238 -9.69 -17.52 0.60
N GLY A 239 -10.71 -16.68 0.36
CA GLY A 239 -12.09 -17.13 0.18
C GLY A 239 -12.85 -17.32 1.48
N VAL A 240 -12.45 -16.61 2.54
CA VAL A 240 -13.06 -16.67 3.88
C VAL A 240 -13.82 -15.37 4.14
N ALA A 241 -15.04 -15.44 4.68
CA ALA A 241 -15.81 -14.23 4.99
C ALA A 241 -15.12 -13.36 6.07
N PRO A 242 -15.08 -12.02 5.93
CA PRO A 242 -14.43 -11.11 6.88
C PRO A 242 -14.82 -11.31 8.34
N LEU A 243 -16.12 -11.49 8.62
CA LEU A 243 -16.60 -11.72 9.98
C LEU A 243 -16.10 -13.04 10.58
N ARG A 244 -16.03 -14.11 9.79
CA ARG A 244 -15.51 -15.41 10.25
C ARG A 244 -14.01 -15.32 10.56
N PHE A 245 -13.25 -14.63 9.70
CA PHE A 245 -11.84 -14.35 9.94
C PHE A 245 -11.64 -13.54 11.22
N GLN A 246 -12.41 -12.46 11.40
CA GLN A 246 -12.38 -11.62 12.60
C GLN A 246 -12.61 -12.46 13.88
N GLN A 247 -13.65 -13.29 13.89
CA GLN A 247 -13.97 -14.17 15.01
C GLN A 247 -12.85 -15.17 15.31
N ALA A 248 -12.26 -15.78 14.28
CA ALA A 248 -11.14 -16.71 14.46
C ALA A 248 -9.89 -16.02 15.02
N VAL A 249 -9.54 -14.83 14.54
CA VAL A 249 -8.39 -14.07 15.06
C VAL A 249 -8.61 -13.65 16.50
N VAL A 250 -9.83 -13.22 16.87
CA VAL A 250 -10.19 -12.94 18.27
C VAL A 250 -10.04 -14.18 19.14
N GLY A 251 -10.57 -15.32 18.71
CA GLY A 251 -10.46 -16.57 19.45
C GLY A 251 -9.01 -17.04 19.65
N GLU A 252 -8.20 -16.98 18.60
CA GLU A 252 -6.77 -17.32 18.67
C GLU A 252 -5.98 -16.35 19.56
N PHE A 253 -6.32 -15.06 19.55
CA PHE A 253 -5.70 -14.07 20.43
C PHE A 253 -6.06 -14.33 21.90
N GLN A 254 -7.33 -14.62 22.19
CA GLN A 254 -7.78 -14.99 23.53
C GLN A 254 -7.11 -16.29 24.01
N ALA A 255 -6.98 -17.30 23.15
CA ALA A 255 -6.27 -18.53 23.49
C ALA A 255 -4.78 -18.28 23.77
N LEU A 256 -4.13 -17.43 22.96
CA LEU A 256 -2.71 -17.11 23.11
C LEU A 256 -2.40 -16.33 24.39
N TYR A 257 -3.32 -15.49 24.85
CA TYR A 257 -3.10 -14.57 25.97
C TYR A 257 -4.01 -14.80 27.18
N GLY A 258 -4.83 -15.85 27.19
CA GLY A 258 -5.79 -16.14 28.26
C GLY A 258 -5.13 -16.38 29.63
N GLY A 259 -3.85 -16.79 29.65
CA GLY A 259 -3.07 -16.96 30.88
C GLY A 259 -2.65 -15.66 31.57
N LEU A 260 -2.89 -14.49 30.97
CA LEU A 260 -2.52 -13.19 31.55
C LEU A 260 -3.49 -12.71 32.65
N GLY A 261 -4.48 -13.52 33.03
CA GLY A 261 -5.36 -13.26 34.17
C GLY A 261 -6.47 -12.23 33.93
N ALA A 262 -6.67 -11.78 32.69
CA ALA A 262 -7.78 -10.91 32.34
C ALA A 262 -9.09 -11.70 32.23
N THR A 263 -10.11 -11.29 32.97
CA THR A 263 -11.46 -11.89 32.97
C THR A 263 -12.39 -11.13 32.00
N ASP A 264 -13.31 -11.84 31.34
CA ASP A 264 -14.31 -11.28 30.41
C ASP A 264 -13.75 -10.36 29.31
N VAL A 265 -12.62 -10.75 28.70
CA VAL A 265 -11.98 -9.99 27.62
C VAL A 265 -12.83 -10.02 26.35
N ARG A 266 -13.67 -9.01 26.16
CA ARG A 266 -14.49 -8.83 24.96
C ARG A 266 -13.91 -7.78 24.01
N PRO A 267 -14.19 -7.87 22.70
CA PRO A 267 -13.86 -6.78 21.79
C PRO A 267 -14.71 -5.55 22.08
N GLU A 268 -14.06 -4.41 22.22
CA GLU A 268 -14.71 -3.09 22.27
C GLU A 268 -14.81 -2.53 20.85
N PHE A 269 -16.01 -2.05 20.47
CA PHE A 269 -16.25 -1.48 19.15
C PHE A 269 -16.01 0.03 19.16
N VAL A 270 -15.03 0.48 18.39
CA VAL A 270 -14.68 1.89 18.27
C VAL A 270 -15.38 2.47 17.05
N GLY A 271 -16.32 3.40 17.25
CA GLY A 271 -16.94 4.16 16.17
C GLY A 271 -16.16 5.45 15.86
N ALA A 272 -16.54 6.11 14.75
CA ALA A 272 -15.86 7.32 14.32
C ALA A 272 -16.13 8.50 15.26
N SER A 273 -17.37 8.67 15.74
CA SER A 273 -17.74 9.76 16.64
C SER A 273 -16.98 9.68 17.95
N GLU A 274 -16.93 8.50 18.57
CA GLU A 274 -16.23 8.30 19.84
C GLU A 274 -14.72 8.51 19.69
N ALA A 275 -14.13 8.07 18.58
CA ALA A 275 -12.70 8.26 18.31
C ALA A 275 -12.33 9.74 18.09
N LEU A 276 -13.23 10.52 17.47
CA LEU A 276 -13.00 11.94 17.16
C LEU A 276 -13.23 12.87 18.37
N GLU A 277 -13.71 12.34 19.50
CA GLU A 277 -13.77 13.08 20.77
C GLU A 277 -12.42 13.12 21.50
N ILE A 278 -11.46 12.27 21.13
CA ILE A 278 -10.15 12.17 21.79
C ILE A 278 -9.16 13.10 21.06
N PRO A 279 -8.65 14.18 21.70
CA PRO A 279 -7.82 15.19 21.03
C PRO A 279 -6.55 14.62 20.38
N GLU A 280 -5.89 13.64 21.00
CA GLU A 280 -4.70 13.01 20.41
C GLU A 280 -5.00 12.19 19.16
N LEU A 281 -6.18 11.55 19.09
CA LEU A 281 -6.62 10.85 17.89
C LEU A 281 -6.91 11.83 16.76
N VAL A 282 -7.56 12.95 17.06
CA VAL A 282 -7.83 14.02 16.09
C VAL A 282 -6.53 14.58 15.53
N ARG A 283 -5.53 14.89 16.39
CA ARG A 283 -4.22 15.36 15.92
C ARG A 283 -3.54 14.37 14.98
N GLY A 284 -3.52 13.08 15.35
CA GLY A 284 -2.94 12.04 14.51
C GLY A 284 -3.71 11.83 13.20
N TYR A 285 -5.03 12.02 13.22
CA TYR A 285 -5.92 11.91 12.08
C TYR A 285 -5.71 13.08 11.09
N GLU A 286 -5.64 14.31 11.59
CA GLU A 286 -5.36 15.51 10.81
C GLU A 286 -3.97 15.46 10.19
N GLU A 287 -2.94 15.08 10.95
CA GLU A 287 -1.56 14.93 10.45
C GLU A 287 -1.51 13.98 9.25
N LEU A 288 -2.12 12.78 9.38
CA LEU A 288 -2.12 11.74 8.34
C LEU A 288 -2.80 12.21 7.03
N ARG A 289 -3.66 13.22 7.10
CA ARG A 289 -4.41 13.78 5.97
C ARG A 289 -3.67 14.91 5.25
N THR A 290 -2.54 15.38 5.79
CA THR A 290 -1.75 16.45 5.17
C THR A 290 -0.93 15.94 3.98
N LYS A 291 -0.74 16.81 2.98
CA LYS A 291 0.19 16.55 1.86
C LYS A 291 1.63 16.43 2.35
N ASP A 292 2.00 17.19 3.39
CA ASP A 292 3.32 17.10 4.02
C ASP A 292 3.60 15.68 4.51
N TRP A 293 2.70 15.11 5.31
CA TRP A 293 2.84 13.73 5.75
C TRP A 293 2.91 12.75 4.57
N LEU A 294 2.07 12.95 3.56
CA LEU A 294 2.01 12.04 2.42
C LEU A 294 3.28 12.08 1.55
N TYR A 295 3.83 13.26 1.27
CA TYR A 295 4.85 13.46 0.24
C TYR A 295 6.23 13.86 0.76
N THR A 296 6.31 14.73 1.78
CA THR A 296 7.62 15.30 2.22
C THR A 296 8.44 14.31 3.05
N GLN A 297 7.80 13.20 3.46
CA GLN A 297 8.43 12.04 4.06
C GLN A 297 9.21 11.15 3.07
N THR A 298 9.13 11.44 1.76
CA THR A 298 9.77 10.65 0.71
C THR A 298 11.30 10.82 0.75
N PRO A 299 12.08 9.72 0.85
CA PRO A 299 13.53 9.77 0.72
C PRO A 299 13.97 10.36 -0.61
N GLN A 300 15.21 10.85 -0.67
CA GLN A 300 15.77 11.39 -1.90
C GLN A 300 15.67 10.38 -3.06
N PHE A 301 15.32 10.90 -4.23
CA PHE A 301 15.34 10.14 -5.48
C PHE A 301 15.72 11.04 -6.66
N THR A 302 16.10 10.38 -7.75
CA THR A 302 16.42 11.02 -9.02
C THR A 302 15.48 10.46 -10.09
N LEU A 303 14.90 11.35 -10.89
CA LEU A 303 14.18 11.01 -12.11
C LEU A 303 15.12 11.30 -13.29
N SER A 304 15.32 10.35 -14.21
CA SER A 304 16.16 10.56 -15.38
C SER A 304 15.63 9.88 -16.63
N THR A 305 15.62 10.59 -17.76
CA THR A 305 15.24 10.03 -19.07
C THR A 305 16.34 9.18 -19.69
N GLN A 306 17.52 9.13 -19.08
CA GLN A 306 18.65 8.33 -19.55
C GLN A 306 19.20 7.42 -18.44
N PRO A 307 19.89 6.33 -18.78
CA PRO A 307 20.71 5.61 -17.82
C PRO A 307 21.78 6.54 -17.24
N THR A 308 22.05 6.38 -15.95
CA THR A 308 23.09 7.14 -15.24
C THR A 308 24.09 6.16 -14.63
N VAL A 309 25.22 6.66 -14.14
CA VAL A 309 26.21 5.82 -13.42
C VAL A 309 25.57 5.15 -12.19
N ASP A 310 24.72 5.90 -11.47
CA ASP A 310 24.02 5.42 -10.27
C ASP A 310 22.79 4.53 -10.57
N ASP A 311 22.29 4.59 -11.81
CA ASP A 311 21.18 3.78 -12.29
C ASP A 311 21.35 3.40 -13.79
N PRO A 312 22.10 2.33 -14.08
CA PRO A 312 22.42 1.91 -15.44
C PRO A 312 21.28 1.18 -16.16
N ARG A 313 20.09 1.05 -15.52
CA ARG A 313 18.94 0.36 -16.13
C ARG A 313 18.56 1.04 -17.45
N PRO A 314 18.24 0.27 -18.51
CA PRO A 314 17.75 0.85 -19.75
C PRO A 314 16.43 1.58 -19.50
N ARG A 315 16.26 2.74 -20.14
CA ARG A 315 15.00 3.49 -20.12
C ARG A 315 14.11 3.00 -21.26
N PRO A 316 12.78 2.97 -21.07
CA PRO A 316 11.87 2.70 -22.17
C PRO A 316 11.99 3.79 -23.23
N ALA A 317 11.58 3.46 -24.46
CA ALA A 317 11.50 4.46 -25.53
C ALA A 317 10.60 5.61 -25.09
N LEU A 318 11.10 6.84 -25.26
CA LEU A 318 10.31 8.04 -25.03
C LEU A 318 9.22 8.13 -26.09
N PRO A 319 8.03 8.67 -25.76
CA PRO A 319 6.97 8.89 -26.76
C PRO A 319 7.44 9.73 -27.95
N ASP A 320 7.00 9.38 -29.16
CA ASP A 320 7.43 10.02 -30.41
C ASP A 320 7.11 11.52 -30.50
N TYR A 321 6.19 12.01 -29.66
CA TYR A 321 5.82 13.42 -29.58
C TYR A 321 6.80 14.25 -28.74
N LEU A 322 7.74 13.63 -28.02
CA LEU A 322 8.79 14.36 -27.29
C LEU A 322 9.96 14.67 -28.23
N PRO A 323 10.73 15.75 -27.96
CA PRO A 323 11.95 16.03 -28.69
C PRO A 323 12.91 14.82 -28.66
N ARG A 324 13.51 14.48 -29.81
CA ARG A 324 14.36 13.27 -29.95
C ARG A 324 15.59 13.30 -29.05
N ASP A 325 16.06 14.49 -28.72
CA ASP A 325 17.19 14.81 -27.87
C ASP A 325 16.79 15.17 -26.43
N PHE A 326 15.52 14.97 -26.05
CA PHE A 326 15.03 15.25 -24.72
C PHE A 326 15.76 14.44 -23.64
N ARG A 327 16.69 15.10 -22.95
CA ARG A 327 17.51 14.56 -21.87
C ARG A 327 17.33 15.41 -20.64
N THR A 328 16.89 14.79 -19.55
CA THR A 328 16.77 15.47 -18.28
C THR A 328 17.05 14.54 -17.13
N GLU A 329 17.62 15.12 -16.08
CA GLU A 329 17.71 14.54 -14.76
C GLU A 329 17.20 15.54 -13.72
N MET A 330 16.42 15.06 -12.77
CA MET A 330 15.81 15.86 -11.71
C MET A 330 16.02 15.15 -10.37
N THR A 331 16.71 15.80 -9.44
CA THR A 331 16.90 15.30 -8.08
C THR A 331 15.87 15.92 -7.15
N VAL A 332 15.21 15.08 -6.37
CA VAL A 332 14.11 15.45 -5.49
C VAL A 332 14.41 14.97 -4.08
N ARG A 333 14.26 15.86 -3.10
CA ARG A 333 14.45 15.58 -1.67
C ARG A 333 13.27 16.15 -0.88
N HIS A 334 12.68 15.35 0.01
CA HIS A 334 11.50 15.75 0.80
C HIS A 334 10.35 16.29 -0.06
N GLY A 335 10.18 15.72 -1.26
CA GLY A 335 9.16 16.14 -2.23
C GLY A 335 9.49 17.41 -3.02
N GLN A 336 10.61 18.08 -2.73
CA GLN A 336 11.07 19.30 -3.40
C GLN A 336 12.18 19.01 -4.41
N ILE A 337 12.14 19.66 -5.57
CA ILE A 337 13.22 19.62 -6.55
C ILE A 337 14.42 20.40 -6.01
N THR A 338 15.57 19.73 -5.89
CA THR A 338 16.81 20.35 -5.40
C THR A 338 17.84 20.58 -6.49
N ALA A 339 17.74 19.86 -7.61
CA ALA A 339 18.59 20.05 -8.77
C ALA A 339 17.89 19.56 -10.03
N VAL A 340 18.16 20.24 -11.14
CA VAL A 340 17.79 19.85 -12.50
C VAL A 340 19.05 19.90 -13.34
N SER A 341 19.24 18.94 -14.21
CA SER A 341 20.34 18.92 -15.19
C SER A 341 19.89 18.34 -16.52
N GLY A 342 20.70 18.60 -17.55
CA GLY A 342 20.34 18.37 -18.94
C GLY A 342 19.49 19.51 -19.51
N ASP A 343 19.37 19.55 -20.83
CA ASP A 343 18.73 20.67 -21.56
C ASP A 343 17.20 20.54 -21.64
N GLY A 344 16.62 19.49 -21.05
CA GLY A 344 15.20 19.18 -21.17
C GLY A 344 14.26 19.89 -20.19
N LEU A 345 14.74 20.38 -19.04
CA LEU A 345 13.90 21.01 -18.02
C LEU A 345 14.53 22.32 -17.51
N PRO A 346 13.73 23.37 -17.24
CA PRO A 346 14.28 24.66 -16.82
C PRO A 346 14.76 24.63 -15.36
N GLU A 347 15.85 25.36 -15.07
CA GLU A 347 16.39 25.51 -13.70
C GLU A 347 15.39 26.17 -12.74
N SER A 348 14.43 26.94 -13.25
CA SER A 348 13.36 27.58 -12.46
C SER A 348 12.47 26.58 -11.70
N LEU A 349 12.54 25.29 -12.01
CA LEU A 349 11.85 24.24 -11.26
C LEU A 349 12.48 23.98 -9.89
N VAL A 350 13.76 24.34 -9.67
CA VAL A 350 14.40 24.16 -8.37
C VAL A 350 13.61 24.88 -7.27
N SER A 351 13.47 24.25 -6.12
CA SER A 351 12.59 24.63 -5.00
C SER A 351 11.09 24.39 -5.21
N THR A 352 10.65 23.85 -6.34
CA THR A 352 9.25 23.45 -6.55
C THR A 352 8.96 22.10 -5.88
N TYR A 353 7.82 21.98 -5.19
CA TYR A 353 7.32 20.71 -4.66
C TYR A 353 6.52 19.95 -5.71
N LEU A 354 6.89 18.69 -5.99
CA LEU A 354 6.25 17.90 -7.04
C LEU A 354 4.72 17.76 -6.86
N HIS A 355 4.29 17.56 -5.62
CA HIS A 355 2.89 17.32 -5.25
C HIS A 355 2.03 18.60 -5.18
N GLU A 356 2.66 19.75 -5.39
CA GLU A 356 2.01 21.06 -5.50
C GLU A 356 1.86 21.52 -6.95
N VAL A 357 2.41 20.76 -7.92
CA VAL A 357 2.26 21.07 -9.35
C VAL A 357 1.00 20.38 -9.88
N PRO A 358 -0.12 21.10 -10.09
CA PRO A 358 -1.32 20.50 -10.66
C PRO A 358 -1.18 20.25 -12.15
N ASP A 359 -0.31 21.01 -12.82
CA ASP A 359 -0.04 20.92 -14.25
C ASP A 359 1.40 21.34 -14.57
N TRP A 360 2.15 20.44 -15.20
CA TRP A 360 3.54 20.65 -15.56
C TRP A 360 3.75 21.48 -16.83
N ARG A 361 2.74 21.60 -17.71
CA ARG A 361 2.85 22.38 -18.97
C ARG A 361 3.33 23.82 -18.75
N PRO A 362 2.70 24.64 -17.89
CA PRO A 362 3.18 26.00 -17.64
C PRO A 362 4.49 26.05 -16.86
N LYS A 363 4.84 24.98 -16.12
CA LYS A 363 6.08 24.93 -15.33
C LYS A 363 7.32 24.67 -16.19
N VAL A 364 7.17 23.88 -17.26
CA VAL A 364 8.28 23.54 -18.16
C VAL A 364 8.33 24.41 -19.40
N GLY A 365 7.23 25.07 -19.78
CA GLY A 365 7.17 25.93 -20.97
C GLY A 365 7.04 25.16 -22.29
N ASP A 366 6.78 23.85 -22.24
CA ASP A 366 6.60 22.96 -23.38
C ASP A 366 5.39 22.04 -23.14
N GLU A 367 4.44 22.06 -24.08
CA GLU A 367 3.18 21.31 -24.00
C GLU A 367 3.38 19.79 -23.98
N HIS A 368 4.35 19.29 -24.74
CA HIS A 368 4.60 17.87 -24.91
C HIS A 368 5.31 17.28 -23.69
N ILE A 369 6.38 17.96 -23.22
CA ILE A 369 7.11 17.59 -22.02
C ILE A 369 6.20 17.70 -20.79
N GLY A 370 5.45 18.79 -20.67
CA GLY A 370 4.51 18.99 -19.56
C GLY A 370 3.42 17.92 -19.51
N ARG A 371 2.84 17.56 -20.66
CA ARG A 371 1.87 16.46 -20.76
C ARG A 371 2.47 15.12 -20.34
N TRP A 372 3.70 14.84 -20.75
CA TRP A 372 4.39 13.61 -20.36
C TRP A 372 4.65 13.56 -18.84
N LEU A 373 5.15 14.66 -18.25
CA LEU A 373 5.34 14.76 -16.80
C LEU A 373 4.03 14.64 -16.01
N ASN A 374 2.94 15.21 -16.51
CA ASN A 374 1.61 15.06 -15.92
C ASN A 374 1.23 13.58 -15.79
N GLY A 375 1.34 12.81 -16.88
CA GLY A 375 1.08 11.37 -16.86
C GLY A 375 2.03 10.58 -15.98
N LEU A 376 3.31 10.98 -15.95
CA LEU A 376 4.37 10.31 -15.20
C LEU A 376 4.22 10.50 -13.68
N LEU A 377 3.97 11.73 -13.26
CA LEU A 377 3.94 12.14 -11.86
C LEU A 377 2.54 12.16 -11.26
N GLY A 378 1.51 11.84 -12.05
CA GLY A 378 0.12 11.83 -11.64
C GLY A 378 -0.43 13.23 -11.37
N ALA A 379 0.01 14.23 -12.12
CA ALA A 379 -0.56 15.58 -12.14
C ALA A 379 -1.59 15.71 -13.27
N GLY A 380 -2.52 16.65 -13.16
CA GLY A 380 -3.54 16.93 -14.19
C GLY A 380 -4.95 16.39 -13.93
N GLY A 381 -5.47 16.50 -12.70
CA GLY A 381 -6.91 16.39 -12.41
C GLY A 381 -7.54 17.77 -12.22
N SER A 382 -8.63 18.05 -12.94
CA SER A 382 -9.36 19.35 -13.03
C SER A 382 -8.56 20.53 -13.60
N VAL A 383 -8.30 20.52 -14.91
CA VAL A 383 -8.19 21.78 -15.66
C VAL A 383 -9.39 21.81 -16.59
N GLU A 384 -10.37 22.66 -16.26
CA GLU A 384 -11.44 23.03 -17.19
C GLU A 384 -10.79 23.43 -18.53
N VAL A 385 -11.11 22.67 -19.57
CA VAL A 385 -10.94 23.17 -20.93
C VAL A 385 -12.01 24.24 -21.08
N LYS A 386 -11.64 25.51 -20.94
CA LYS A 386 -12.50 26.58 -21.44
C LYS A 386 -12.57 26.41 -22.96
N GLU A 387 -13.79 26.21 -23.46
CA GLU A 387 -14.15 26.22 -24.88
C GLU A 387 -13.64 27.48 -25.60
#